data_AF-A0A8T1VFD0-F1
#
_entry.id   AF-A0A8T1VFD0-F1
#
_cell.length_a   1.000
_cell.length_b   1.000
_cell.length_c   1.000
_cell.angle_alpha   90.00
_cell.angle_beta   90.00
_cell.angle_gamma   90.00
#
_symmetry.space_group_name_H-M   'P 1'
#
loop_
_entity.id
_entity.type
_entity.pdbx_description
1 polymer ?
#
loop_
_entity_poly.entity_id
_entity_poly.type
_entity_poly.pdbx_seq_one_letter_code
_entity_poly.pdbx_strand_id
1 'polypeptide(L)'
;MLRLVTARCRPRRLQLALAPPPTHRVSALCPPVSCKRESERFFSSDPSLVRPTSRSVWQKTVSPALRTFLKLRGHLLVPVSFVVPGDDASWPEEIHGYPLGKHAEWLRRRWRSKRLPEFAVQELEELDFAFDLSQYKWDHFVKPALLRFYEVNGHTDVPQSFRVKHGDAEWPERLWGFYLGPRVLNIRHRGDFKAQLLGDAEELAGINFCYDSTTYDRDWRERVLPSLQAFRQEFGHCDVHRSFKVPDCPPWPKAAAGVHLGVSVNNIRSKGYYAEQVARDDAELKKLEFVWDHSFTEWKQRIFPTLEAYKHEKGHCHVPIDFVVPSTKPWPDRAHGLKLGVLLGNIHRFAYYFDRIARNMDQLASVGFDLQIAQVKWDQRVEPMLVTFKELHGHRNVPREFVVPSEAPWKKNDWGIQLGKLKPKKTWVWP
;
A
#
# COMPACT_ATOMS: atom_id res chain seq x y z
N MET A 1 36.26 -4.04 22.87
CA MET A 1 35.49 -3.37 23.94
C MET A 1 34.35 -2.60 23.31
N LEU A 2 33.11 -3.08 23.42
CA LEU A 2 31.89 -2.31 23.12
C LEU A 2 30.81 -2.77 24.10
N ARG A 3 30.35 -1.82 24.92
CA ARG A 3 29.48 -2.00 26.09
C ARG A 3 28.03 -2.19 25.64
N LEU A 4 27.42 -3.29 26.09
CA LEU A 4 25.98 -3.55 25.99
C LEU A 4 25.24 -2.69 27.02
N VAL A 5 24.37 -1.78 26.58
CA VAL A 5 23.36 -1.14 27.42
C VAL A 5 22.05 -1.90 27.22
N THR A 6 21.73 -2.78 28.17
CA THR A 6 20.44 -3.47 28.23
C THR A 6 19.47 -2.70 29.12
N ALA A 7 18.37 -2.19 28.56
CA ALA A 7 17.21 -1.73 29.32
C ALA A 7 16.05 -2.71 29.12
N ARG A 8 15.68 -3.41 30.20
CA ARG A 8 14.54 -4.32 30.28
C ARG A 8 13.29 -3.53 30.69
N CYS A 9 12.25 -3.55 29.85
CA CYS A 9 10.88 -3.26 30.28
C CYS A 9 9.95 -4.37 29.78
N ARG A 10 9.37 -5.13 30.71
CA ARG A 10 8.30 -6.10 30.46
C ARG A 10 6.95 -5.38 30.52
N PRO A 11 6.00 -5.70 29.62
CA PRO A 11 4.58 -5.63 29.94
C PRO A 11 3.95 -7.02 30.05
N ARG A 12 3.04 -7.13 31.01
CA ARG A 12 2.19 -8.30 31.31
C ARG A 12 0.91 -8.25 30.48
N ARG A 13 0.47 -9.45 30.08
CA ARG A 13 -0.92 -9.95 29.80
C ARG A 13 -1.86 -9.13 28.90
N LEU A 14 -2.42 -9.81 27.90
CA LEU A 14 -3.83 -10.26 27.91
C LEU A 14 -4.10 -11.16 26.68
N GLN A 15 -4.63 -12.36 26.93
CA GLN A 15 -5.16 -13.23 25.89
C GLN A 15 -6.55 -12.73 25.50
N LEU A 16 -6.76 -12.46 24.21
CA LEU A 16 -8.07 -12.27 23.60
C LEU A 16 -8.25 -13.35 22.54
N ALA A 17 -9.22 -14.22 22.77
CA ALA A 17 -9.62 -15.29 21.87
C ALA A 17 -10.38 -14.69 20.66
N LEU A 18 -9.96 -15.02 19.45
CA LEU A 18 -10.62 -14.66 18.20
C LEU A 18 -11.36 -15.88 17.64
N ALA A 19 -12.67 -15.74 17.43
CA ALA A 19 -13.53 -16.73 16.78
C ALA A 19 -13.32 -16.72 15.24
N PRO A 20 -13.54 -17.87 14.55
CA PRO A 20 -13.24 -18.02 13.13
C PRO A 20 -14.33 -17.43 12.20
N PRO A 21 -13.96 -17.06 10.96
CA PRO A 21 -14.87 -16.46 9.98
C PRO A 21 -15.75 -17.51 9.25
N PRO A 22 -16.99 -17.17 8.86
CA PRO A 22 -17.83 -18.07 8.07
C PRO A 22 -17.48 -18.04 6.58
N THR A 23 -17.34 -19.23 6.01
CA THR A 23 -17.19 -19.52 4.58
C THR A 23 -18.55 -19.58 3.90
N HIS A 24 -18.76 -18.82 2.81
CA HIS A 24 -19.82 -19.13 1.85
C HIS A 24 -19.26 -19.21 0.42
N ARG A 25 -19.65 -20.31 -0.23
CA ARG A 25 -19.24 -20.78 -1.55
C ARG A 25 -19.74 -19.84 -2.66
N VAL A 26 -18.86 -19.57 -3.61
CA VAL A 26 -19.17 -18.96 -4.91
C VAL A 26 -19.71 -20.05 -5.83
N SER A 27 -20.90 -19.84 -6.38
CA SER A 27 -21.41 -20.62 -7.51
C SER A 27 -21.75 -19.62 -8.62
N ALA A 28 -20.96 -19.66 -9.69
CA ALA A 28 -21.17 -18.88 -10.90
C ALA A 28 -22.12 -19.65 -11.83
N LEU A 29 -23.03 -18.93 -12.50
CA LEU A 29 -23.56 -19.22 -13.84
C LEU A 29 -24.36 -17.98 -14.30
N CYS A 30 -23.81 -17.23 -15.25
CA CYS A 30 -24.52 -16.18 -16.00
C CYS A 30 -24.94 -16.75 -17.36
N PRO A 31 -26.16 -16.43 -17.84
CA PRO A 31 -26.42 -16.33 -19.27
C PRO A 31 -26.58 -14.85 -19.71
N PRO A 32 -26.32 -14.54 -20.99
CA PRO A 32 -26.20 -13.16 -21.48
C PRO A 32 -27.57 -12.59 -21.85
N VAL A 33 -27.86 -11.36 -21.46
CA VAL A 33 -29.07 -10.65 -21.94
C VAL A 33 -28.68 -9.26 -22.47
N SER A 34 -28.53 -9.22 -23.79
CA SER A 34 -28.98 -8.20 -24.73
C SER A 34 -29.32 -6.80 -24.19
N CYS A 35 -28.54 -5.81 -24.64
CA CYS A 35 -28.93 -4.41 -24.71
C CYS A 35 -30.22 -4.26 -25.53
N LYS A 36 -31.28 -3.71 -24.93
CA LYS A 36 -32.25 -2.85 -25.62
C LYS A 36 -33.14 -2.07 -24.65
N ARG A 37 -33.22 -0.77 -24.96
CA ARG A 37 -34.30 0.21 -24.73
C ARG A 37 -34.54 0.76 -23.33
N GLU A 38 -34.33 2.08 -23.27
CA GLU A 38 -35.16 3.10 -22.64
C GLU A 38 -36.45 2.56 -22.02
N SER A 39 -36.51 2.57 -20.70
CA SER A 39 -37.76 2.75 -19.99
C SER A 39 -37.51 3.59 -18.75
N GLU A 40 -38.18 4.74 -18.70
CA GLU A 40 -38.32 5.56 -17.51
C GLU A 40 -39.02 4.71 -16.44
N ARG A 41 -38.25 4.15 -15.50
CA ARG A 41 -38.81 3.60 -14.26
C ARG A 41 -38.42 4.51 -13.12
N PHE A 42 -39.33 5.42 -12.80
CA PHE A 42 -39.30 6.27 -11.63
C PHE A 42 -40.55 5.97 -10.80
N PHE A 43 -40.33 5.79 -9.50
CA PHE A 43 -41.35 5.64 -8.45
C PHE A 43 -42.24 4.39 -8.60
N SER A 44 -42.49 3.74 -7.47
CA SER A 44 -43.59 2.78 -7.37
C SER A 44 -44.87 3.49 -7.79
N SER A 45 -45.78 2.74 -8.40
CA SER A 45 -47.06 3.15 -9.00
C SER A 45 -48.05 3.71 -7.97
N ASP A 46 -47.67 4.75 -7.24
CA ASP A 46 -48.51 5.42 -6.26
C ASP A 46 -48.85 6.83 -6.78
N PRO A 47 -50.08 7.05 -7.28
CA PRO A 47 -50.52 8.30 -7.89
C PRO A 47 -50.68 9.47 -6.89
N SER A 48 -50.30 9.30 -5.62
CA SER A 48 -50.44 10.30 -4.56
C SER A 48 -49.26 11.28 -4.40
N LEU A 49 -48.11 11.04 -5.04
CA LEU A 49 -46.94 11.94 -4.96
C LEU A 49 -46.94 12.96 -6.10
N VAL A 50 -47.52 14.13 -5.80
CA VAL A 50 -47.58 15.36 -6.61
C VAL A 50 -46.20 15.70 -7.23
N ARG A 51 -46.22 16.23 -8.46
CA ARG A 51 -45.01 16.70 -9.18
C ARG A 51 -44.13 17.57 -8.25
N PRO A 52 -42.90 17.16 -7.94
CA PRO A 52 -42.02 17.85 -6.98
C PRO A 52 -41.61 19.27 -7.38
N THR A 53 -41.95 19.70 -8.60
CA THR A 53 -41.68 21.03 -9.15
C THR A 53 -42.78 22.06 -8.86
N SER A 54 -43.90 21.66 -8.24
CA SER A 54 -44.93 22.62 -7.83
C SER A 54 -44.42 23.47 -6.66
N ARG A 55 -44.59 24.79 -6.73
CA ARG A 55 -44.17 25.74 -5.69
C ARG A 55 -44.74 25.37 -4.31
N SER A 56 -45.97 24.89 -4.27
CA SER A 56 -46.64 24.45 -3.04
C SER A 56 -45.96 23.22 -2.42
N VAL A 57 -45.61 22.22 -3.23
CA VAL A 57 -44.91 21.01 -2.76
C VAL A 57 -43.52 21.37 -2.27
N TRP A 58 -42.81 22.23 -3.01
CA TRP A 58 -41.49 22.71 -2.65
C TRP A 58 -41.46 23.37 -1.27
N GLN A 59 -42.37 24.33 -1.04
CA GLN A 59 -42.46 25.07 0.22
C GLN A 59 -42.90 24.18 1.39
N LYS A 60 -43.78 23.20 1.15
CA LYS A 60 -44.31 22.33 2.21
C LYS A 60 -43.39 21.15 2.57
N THR A 61 -42.60 20.65 1.62
CA THR A 61 -41.85 19.41 1.81
C THR A 61 -40.34 19.57 1.60
N VAL A 62 -39.92 19.98 0.40
CA VAL A 62 -38.51 19.97 0.01
C VAL A 62 -37.68 20.98 0.80
N SER A 63 -38.14 22.24 0.85
CA SER A 63 -37.42 23.32 1.53
C SER A 63 -37.29 23.07 3.04
N PRO A 64 -38.37 22.75 3.79
CA PRO A 64 -38.26 22.41 5.22
C PRO A 64 -37.33 21.22 5.48
N ALA A 65 -37.37 20.18 4.64
CA ALA A 65 -36.52 19.02 4.78
C ALA A 65 -35.03 19.36 4.57
N LEU A 66 -34.70 20.15 3.54
CA LEU A 66 -33.32 20.59 3.29
C LEU A 66 -32.79 21.51 4.39
N ARG A 67 -33.60 22.47 4.86
CA ARG A 67 -33.23 23.38 5.95
C ARG A 67 -33.00 22.64 7.26
N THR A 68 -33.85 21.66 7.57
CA THR A 68 -33.69 20.81 8.76
C THR A 68 -32.44 19.95 8.64
N PHE A 69 -32.20 19.32 7.50
CA PHE A 69 -30.97 18.55 7.25
C PHE A 69 -29.72 19.43 7.43
N LEU A 70 -29.73 20.63 6.85
CA LEU A 70 -28.64 21.59 6.95
C LEU A 70 -28.40 22.00 8.41
N LYS A 71 -29.45 22.27 9.20
CA LYS A 71 -29.33 22.60 10.63
C LYS A 71 -28.72 21.45 11.43
N LEU A 72 -29.10 20.21 11.16
CA LEU A 72 -28.65 19.03 11.91
C LEU A 72 -27.26 18.53 11.51
N ARG A 73 -26.89 18.64 10.23
CA ARG A 73 -25.63 18.11 9.68
C ARG A 73 -24.60 19.17 9.35
N GLY A 74 -25.00 20.44 9.33
CA GLY A 74 -24.18 21.57 8.91
C GLY A 74 -23.95 21.66 7.39
N HIS A 75 -24.31 20.65 6.59
CA HIS A 75 -24.03 20.61 5.15
C HIS A 75 -25.15 19.94 4.33
N LEU A 76 -25.19 20.16 3.01
CA LEU A 76 -26.20 19.56 2.12
C LEU A 76 -25.72 18.37 1.27
N LEU A 77 -24.67 17.68 1.73
CA LEU A 77 -24.27 16.36 1.21
C LEU A 77 -25.24 15.25 1.66
N VAL A 78 -26.49 15.31 1.20
CA VAL A 78 -27.52 14.33 1.54
C VAL A 78 -27.20 12.97 0.91
N PRO A 79 -27.02 11.88 1.69
CA PRO A 79 -26.83 10.54 1.16
C PRO A 79 -28.06 10.06 0.37
N VAL A 80 -27.85 9.34 -0.73
CA VAL A 80 -28.97 8.89 -1.61
C VAL A 80 -29.97 8.01 -0.87
N SER A 81 -29.53 7.23 0.11
CA SER A 81 -30.37 6.36 0.94
C SER A 81 -31.06 7.09 2.09
N PHE A 82 -30.82 8.39 2.29
CA PHE A 82 -31.38 9.11 3.42
C PHE A 82 -32.89 9.31 3.25
N VAL A 83 -33.63 8.91 4.27
CA VAL A 83 -35.07 9.09 4.43
C VAL A 83 -35.26 9.84 5.75
N VAL A 84 -36.15 10.83 5.76
CA VAL A 84 -36.46 11.59 6.98
C VAL A 84 -36.98 10.62 8.05
N PRO A 85 -36.35 10.56 9.24
CA PRO A 85 -36.80 9.71 10.34
C PRO A 85 -38.22 10.09 10.78
N GLY A 86 -39.04 9.11 11.12
CA GLY A 86 -40.41 9.33 11.63
C GLY A 86 -40.50 9.46 13.15
N ASP A 87 -39.39 9.26 13.84
CA ASP A 87 -39.26 9.20 15.30
C ASP A 87 -38.44 10.38 15.86
N ASP A 88 -37.96 11.29 15.02
CA ASP A 88 -37.12 12.42 15.40
C ASP A 88 -37.92 13.73 15.36
N ALA A 89 -38.19 14.29 16.54
CA ALA A 89 -38.91 15.54 16.73
C ALA A 89 -38.20 16.76 16.13
N SER A 90 -36.94 16.63 15.72
CA SER A 90 -36.22 17.69 15.01
C SER A 90 -36.77 17.92 13.60
N TRP A 91 -37.56 16.98 13.07
CA TRP A 91 -38.17 17.03 11.74
C TRP A 91 -39.67 17.33 11.82
N PRO A 92 -40.19 18.24 10.99
CA PRO A 92 -41.64 18.42 10.85
C PRO A 92 -42.37 17.11 10.55
N GLU A 93 -43.49 16.88 11.21
CA GLU A 93 -44.27 15.63 11.11
C GLU A 93 -44.73 15.36 9.68
N GLU A 94 -45.01 16.41 8.91
CA GLU A 94 -45.52 16.32 7.54
C GLU A 94 -44.50 15.77 6.55
N ILE A 95 -43.21 15.72 6.92
CA ILE A 95 -42.13 15.23 6.05
C ILE A 95 -41.49 13.93 6.57
N HIS A 96 -42.05 13.32 7.61
CA HIS A 96 -41.61 12.02 8.09
C HIS A 96 -41.72 10.96 6.99
N GLY A 97 -40.69 10.12 6.85
CA GLY A 97 -40.61 9.12 5.78
C GLY A 97 -40.29 9.68 4.39
N TYR A 98 -40.07 10.99 4.24
CA TYR A 98 -39.74 11.60 2.96
C TYR A 98 -38.35 11.16 2.46
N PRO A 99 -38.22 10.62 1.23
CA PRO A 99 -36.95 10.14 0.70
C PRO A 99 -36.06 11.29 0.18
N LEU A 100 -35.66 12.18 1.10
CA LEU A 100 -34.87 13.39 0.81
C LEU A 100 -33.58 13.07 0.04
N GLY A 101 -32.93 11.93 0.30
CA GLY A 101 -31.73 11.49 -0.41
C GLY A 101 -31.94 11.23 -1.90
N LYS A 102 -33.00 10.50 -2.24
CA LYS A 102 -33.38 10.26 -3.64
C LYS A 102 -33.81 11.54 -4.33
N HIS A 103 -34.50 12.42 -3.59
CA HIS A 103 -34.91 13.71 -4.11
C HIS A 103 -33.72 14.64 -4.37
N ALA A 104 -32.76 14.71 -3.45
CA ALA A 104 -31.53 15.48 -3.64
C ALA A 104 -30.75 15.01 -4.88
N GLU A 105 -30.68 13.69 -5.11
CA GLU A 105 -30.07 13.15 -6.32
C GLU A 105 -30.84 13.53 -7.59
N TRP A 106 -32.18 13.52 -7.52
CA TRP A 106 -33.02 14.01 -8.60
C TRP A 106 -32.79 15.51 -8.89
N LEU A 107 -32.63 16.35 -7.85
CA LEU A 107 -32.29 17.78 -8.01
C LEU A 107 -30.97 17.97 -8.73
N ARG A 108 -29.91 17.25 -8.31
CA ARG A 108 -28.60 17.31 -8.98
C ARG A 108 -28.69 16.94 -10.46
N ARG A 109 -29.46 15.90 -10.80
CA ARG A 109 -29.70 15.50 -12.20
C ARG A 109 -30.42 16.58 -13.00
N ARG A 110 -31.47 17.18 -12.42
CA ARG A 110 -32.28 18.21 -13.09
C ARG A 110 -31.54 19.52 -13.28
N TRP A 111 -30.69 19.89 -12.31
CA TRP A 111 -29.83 21.06 -12.40
C TRP A 111 -28.85 20.95 -13.58
N ARG A 112 -28.18 19.81 -13.76
CA ARG A 112 -27.29 19.58 -14.93
C ARG A 112 -28.02 19.69 -16.27
N SER A 113 -29.29 19.31 -16.31
CA SER A 113 -30.13 19.45 -17.51
C SER A 113 -30.78 20.83 -17.66
N LYS A 114 -30.54 21.78 -16.74
CA LYS A 114 -31.18 23.11 -16.68
C LYS A 114 -32.72 23.05 -16.71
N ARG A 115 -33.29 22.05 -16.01
CA ARG A 115 -34.75 21.79 -15.96
C ARG A 115 -35.38 22.07 -14.61
N LEU A 116 -34.70 22.81 -13.73
CA LEU A 116 -35.26 23.22 -12.44
C LEU A 116 -36.00 24.55 -12.59
N PRO A 117 -37.13 24.74 -11.89
CA PRO A 117 -37.78 26.05 -11.79
C PRO A 117 -36.86 27.08 -11.12
N GLU A 118 -36.93 28.33 -11.57
CA GLU A 118 -36.09 29.44 -11.08
C GLU A 118 -36.15 29.60 -9.56
N PHE A 119 -37.35 29.58 -8.97
CA PHE A 119 -37.52 29.74 -7.52
C PHE A 119 -36.80 28.64 -6.71
N ALA A 120 -36.69 27.43 -7.27
CA ALA A 120 -36.02 26.32 -6.61
C ALA A 120 -34.50 26.44 -6.75
N VAL A 121 -34.01 26.96 -7.88
CA VAL A 121 -32.58 27.23 -8.09
C VAL A 121 -32.12 28.31 -7.11
N GLN A 122 -32.84 29.43 -7.02
CA GLN A 122 -32.52 30.52 -6.10
C GLN A 122 -32.44 30.03 -4.64
N GLU A 123 -33.44 29.28 -4.18
CA GLU A 123 -33.41 28.78 -2.81
C GLU A 123 -32.30 27.74 -2.57
N LEU A 124 -31.99 26.88 -3.56
CA LEU A 124 -30.88 25.93 -3.44
C LEU A 124 -29.51 26.63 -3.46
N GLU A 125 -29.36 27.72 -4.19
CA GLU A 125 -28.16 28.56 -4.18
C GLU A 125 -27.99 29.29 -2.84
N GLU A 126 -29.08 29.86 -2.30
CA GLU A 126 -29.10 30.46 -0.95
C GLU A 126 -28.72 29.46 0.14
N LEU A 127 -29.14 28.20 -0.01
CA LEU A 127 -28.85 27.14 0.92
C LEU A 127 -27.45 26.52 0.73
N ASP A 128 -26.70 26.96 -0.28
CA ASP A 128 -25.41 26.39 -0.66
C ASP A 128 -25.53 24.87 -0.91
N PHE A 129 -26.47 24.50 -1.78
CA PHE A 129 -26.73 23.10 -2.09
C PHE A 129 -25.62 22.48 -2.91
N ALA A 130 -25.18 21.28 -2.51
CA ALA A 130 -24.14 20.51 -3.17
C ALA A 130 -24.59 19.91 -4.52
N PHE A 131 -24.72 20.76 -5.55
CA PHE A 131 -25.01 20.35 -6.93
C PHE A 131 -23.89 19.49 -7.52
N ASP A 132 -22.66 20.00 -7.44
CA ASP A 132 -21.44 19.23 -7.69
C ASP A 132 -20.85 18.76 -6.35
N LEU A 133 -20.93 17.46 -6.11
CA LEU A 133 -20.45 16.85 -4.87
C LEU A 133 -18.94 16.94 -4.71
N SER A 134 -18.17 16.96 -5.80
CA SER A 134 -16.72 17.06 -5.77
C SER A 134 -16.30 18.49 -5.47
N GLN A 135 -16.90 19.46 -6.17
CA GLN A 135 -16.64 20.89 -5.91
C GLN A 135 -17.02 21.26 -4.47
N TYR A 136 -18.22 20.88 -4.04
CA TYR A 136 -18.68 21.15 -2.67
C TYR A 136 -17.77 20.51 -1.61
N LYS A 137 -17.34 19.26 -1.79
CA LYS A 137 -16.40 18.64 -0.85
C LYS A 137 -15.07 19.37 -0.80
N TRP A 138 -14.60 19.86 -1.94
CA TRP A 138 -13.36 20.60 -2.03
C TRP A 138 -13.47 21.92 -1.27
N ASP A 139 -14.46 22.74 -1.60
CA ASP A 139 -14.64 24.10 -1.07
C ASP A 139 -14.96 24.12 0.43
N HIS A 140 -15.75 23.16 0.92
CA HIS A 140 -16.22 23.18 2.30
C HIS A 140 -15.46 22.27 3.26
N PHE A 141 -14.67 21.32 2.74
CA PHE A 141 -13.94 20.36 3.57
C PHE A 141 -12.46 20.29 3.24
N VAL A 142 -12.09 19.95 2.00
CA VAL A 142 -10.68 19.64 1.68
C VAL A 142 -9.81 20.88 1.73
N LYS A 143 -10.17 21.93 0.99
CA LYS A 143 -9.40 23.16 0.87
C LYS A 143 -9.30 23.90 2.22
N PRO A 144 -10.41 24.16 2.97
CA PRO A 144 -10.31 24.77 4.29
C PRO A 144 -9.48 23.96 5.27
N ALA A 145 -9.60 22.62 5.23
CA ALA A 145 -8.80 21.77 6.11
C ALA A 145 -7.31 21.79 5.75
N LEU A 146 -6.95 21.89 4.47
CA LEU A 146 -5.56 22.06 4.02
C LEU A 146 -4.98 23.40 4.45
N LEU A 147 -5.71 24.50 4.22
CA LEU A 147 -5.31 25.84 4.64
C LEU A 147 -5.08 25.87 6.15
N ARG A 148 -6.04 25.36 6.93
CA ARG A 148 -5.92 25.35 8.38
C ARG A 148 -4.78 24.46 8.88
N PHE A 149 -4.57 23.30 8.26
CA PHE A 149 -3.43 22.44 8.58
C PHE A 149 -2.11 23.18 8.36
N TYR A 150 -1.99 23.91 7.25
CA TYR A 150 -0.80 24.69 6.93
C TYR A 150 -0.57 25.82 7.92
N GLU A 151 -1.61 26.56 8.31
CA GLU A 151 -1.49 27.63 9.33
C GLU A 151 -0.96 27.11 10.66
N VAL A 152 -1.42 25.94 11.10
CA VAL A 152 -1.03 25.35 12.39
C VAL A 152 0.36 24.70 12.33
N ASN A 153 0.73 24.06 11.22
CA ASN A 153 1.94 23.24 11.13
C ASN A 153 3.08 23.88 10.30
N GLY A 154 2.79 24.91 9.51
CA GLY A 154 3.73 25.54 8.57
C GLY A 154 4.07 24.70 7.33
N HIS A 155 3.41 23.56 7.11
CA HIS A 155 3.65 22.66 5.98
C HIS A 155 2.39 21.87 5.60
N THR A 156 2.37 21.28 4.40
CA THR A 156 1.24 20.48 3.88
C THR A 156 1.47 18.96 3.95
N ASP A 157 2.45 18.51 4.73
CA ASP A 157 2.75 17.08 4.96
C ASP A 157 1.77 16.43 5.94
N VAL A 158 0.52 16.31 5.52
CA VAL A 158 -0.54 15.71 6.33
C VAL A 158 -0.27 14.21 6.53
N PRO A 159 -0.17 13.71 7.78
CA PRO A 159 -0.01 12.28 8.06
C PRO A 159 -1.20 11.47 7.50
N GLN A 160 -0.94 10.26 6.99
CA GLN A 160 -1.99 9.42 6.40
C GLN A 160 -3.16 9.14 7.34
N SER A 161 -2.90 8.97 8.64
CA SER A 161 -3.92 8.72 9.66
C SER A 161 -4.52 9.99 10.26
N PHE A 162 -4.13 11.17 9.78
CA PHE A 162 -4.58 12.44 10.35
C PHE A 162 -6.08 12.60 10.18
N ARG A 163 -6.73 12.89 11.30
CA ARG A 163 -8.16 13.16 11.43
C ARG A 163 -8.32 14.33 12.38
N VAL A 164 -9.16 15.29 11.99
CA VAL A 164 -9.53 16.40 12.86
C VAL A 164 -10.31 15.83 14.05
N LYS A 165 -9.91 16.17 15.27
CA LYS A 165 -10.61 15.70 16.47
C LYS A 165 -11.94 16.44 16.63
N HIS A 166 -12.92 15.78 17.24
CA HIS A 166 -14.16 16.47 17.61
C HIS A 166 -13.90 17.41 18.78
N GLY A 167 -14.50 18.61 18.74
CA GLY A 167 -14.36 19.62 19.78
C GLY A 167 -13.02 20.38 19.75
N ASP A 168 -12.24 20.24 18.69
CA ASP A 168 -10.96 20.92 18.57
C ASP A 168 -11.19 22.38 18.20
N ALA A 169 -10.94 23.29 19.16
CA ALA A 169 -11.15 24.73 18.99
C ALA A 169 -10.24 25.35 17.92
N GLU A 170 -9.14 24.68 17.56
CA GLU A 170 -8.29 25.13 16.46
C GLU A 170 -8.91 24.86 15.10
N TRP A 171 -9.99 24.09 15.02
CA TRP A 171 -10.62 23.69 13.76
C TRP A 171 -12.09 24.14 13.69
N PRO A 172 -12.56 24.65 12.54
CA PRO A 172 -13.97 24.88 12.31
C PRO A 172 -14.81 23.63 12.62
N GLU A 173 -15.97 23.81 13.28
CA GLU A 173 -16.82 22.70 13.74
C GLU A 173 -17.21 21.75 12.59
N ARG A 174 -17.43 22.31 11.40
CA ARG A 174 -17.73 21.56 10.17
C ARG A 174 -16.65 20.53 9.81
N LEU A 175 -15.40 20.79 10.15
CA LEU A 175 -14.26 19.92 9.83
C LEU A 175 -14.02 18.86 10.91
N TRP A 176 -14.70 18.94 12.05
CA TRP A 176 -14.53 17.96 13.12
C TRP A 176 -14.84 16.54 12.66
N GLY A 177 -13.91 15.63 12.95
CA GLY A 177 -13.99 14.24 12.52
C GLY A 177 -13.57 14.00 11.06
N PHE A 178 -13.24 15.04 10.29
CA PHE A 178 -12.84 14.90 8.88
C PHE A 178 -11.47 14.22 8.73
N TYR A 179 -11.40 13.24 7.84
CA TYR A 179 -10.20 12.48 7.53
C TYR A 179 -9.39 13.19 6.44
N LEU A 180 -8.66 14.23 6.81
CA LEU A 180 -7.82 14.98 5.87
C LEU A 180 -6.64 14.14 5.37
N GLY A 181 -5.99 13.34 6.21
CA GLY A 181 -4.84 12.51 5.84
C GLY A 181 -5.08 11.57 4.65
N PRO A 182 -6.08 10.67 4.71
CA PRO A 182 -6.42 9.80 3.60
C PRO A 182 -6.88 10.57 2.35
N ARG A 183 -7.48 11.75 2.52
CA ARG A 183 -7.92 12.58 1.41
C ARG A 183 -6.74 13.18 0.65
N VAL A 184 -5.76 13.74 1.35
CA VAL A 184 -4.50 14.26 0.77
C VAL A 184 -3.72 13.14 0.10
N LEU A 185 -3.66 11.95 0.72
CA LEU A 185 -3.06 10.76 0.12
C LEU A 185 -3.70 10.43 -1.25
N ASN A 186 -5.03 10.41 -1.33
CA ASN A 186 -5.72 10.12 -2.59
C ASN A 186 -5.54 11.23 -3.63
N ILE A 187 -5.52 12.50 -3.22
CA ILE A 187 -5.22 13.63 -4.09
C ILE A 187 -3.84 13.45 -4.74
N ARG A 188 -2.84 13.08 -3.93
CA ARG A 188 -1.46 12.85 -4.40
C ARG A 188 -1.35 11.63 -5.33
N HIS A 189 -1.86 10.47 -4.91
CA HIS A 189 -1.59 9.21 -5.64
C HIS A 189 -2.64 8.81 -6.68
N ARG A 190 -3.90 9.24 -6.53
CA ARG A 190 -5.00 8.86 -7.44
C ARG A 190 -5.44 10.01 -8.35
N GLY A 191 -5.00 11.24 -8.07
CA GLY A 191 -5.43 12.43 -8.79
C GLY A 191 -6.87 12.82 -8.47
N ASP A 192 -7.38 12.49 -7.28
CA ASP A 192 -8.67 12.99 -6.80
C ASP A 192 -8.67 14.53 -6.83
N PHE A 193 -9.81 15.15 -7.14
CA PHE A 193 -9.98 16.61 -7.19
C PHE A 193 -9.08 17.35 -8.20
N LYS A 194 -8.60 16.69 -9.25
CA LYS A 194 -7.71 17.30 -10.26
C LYS A 194 -8.24 18.62 -10.85
N ALA A 195 -9.54 18.70 -11.14
CA ALA A 195 -10.14 19.92 -11.69
C ALA A 195 -10.11 21.08 -10.68
N GLN A 196 -10.41 20.78 -9.41
CA GLN A 196 -10.38 21.74 -8.31
C GLN A 196 -8.97 22.22 -8.01
N LEU A 197 -7.99 21.31 -8.00
CA LEU A 197 -6.57 21.64 -7.82
C LEU A 197 -6.08 22.61 -8.90
N LEU A 198 -6.53 22.43 -10.15
CA LEU A 198 -6.18 23.34 -11.25
C LEU A 198 -6.86 24.71 -11.10
N GLY A 199 -8.12 24.73 -10.64
CA GLY A 199 -8.83 25.98 -10.37
C GLY A 199 -8.21 26.81 -9.26
N ASP A 200 -7.72 26.15 -8.21
CA ASP A 200 -7.13 26.80 -7.02
C ASP A 200 -5.59 26.75 -6.99
N ALA A 201 -4.95 26.63 -8.15
CA ALA A 201 -3.50 26.42 -8.24
C ALA A 201 -2.67 27.51 -7.52
N GLU A 202 -3.11 28.77 -7.58
CA GLU A 202 -2.44 29.90 -6.93
C GLU A 202 -2.51 29.82 -5.39
N GLU A 203 -3.68 29.50 -4.83
CA GLU A 203 -3.84 29.32 -3.39
C GLU A 203 -3.03 28.12 -2.88
N LEU A 204 -3.01 27.03 -3.65
CA LEU A 204 -2.23 25.84 -3.32
C LEU A 204 -0.72 26.09 -3.42
N ALA A 205 -0.28 26.95 -4.35
CA ALA A 205 1.09 27.41 -4.39
C ALA A 205 1.45 28.25 -3.15
N GLY A 206 0.52 29.10 -2.68
CA GLY A 206 0.69 29.92 -1.48
C GLY A 206 0.92 29.12 -0.19
N ILE A 207 0.29 27.95 -0.06
CA ILE A 207 0.53 27.02 1.07
C ILE A 207 1.62 25.97 0.79
N ASN A 208 2.35 26.11 -0.31
CA ASN A 208 3.35 25.16 -0.77
C ASN A 208 2.82 23.71 -0.75
N PHE A 209 1.64 23.50 -1.32
CA PHE A 209 1.01 22.18 -1.37
C PHE A 209 1.90 21.20 -2.15
N CYS A 210 2.52 20.26 -1.44
CA CYS A 210 3.40 19.29 -2.07
C CYS A 210 2.57 18.25 -2.83
N TYR A 211 2.73 18.24 -4.15
CA TYR A 211 2.27 17.18 -5.05
C TYR A 211 3.13 15.92 -4.92
N ASP A 212 2.61 14.75 -5.32
CA ASP A 212 3.29 13.46 -5.13
C ASP A 212 4.72 13.47 -5.68
N SER A 213 4.91 14.00 -6.89
CA SER A 213 6.22 14.18 -7.53
C SER A 213 7.18 15.03 -6.68
N THR A 214 6.68 16.09 -6.03
CA THR A 214 7.48 16.95 -5.16
C THR A 214 7.75 16.32 -3.79
N THR A 215 6.85 15.49 -3.25
CA THR A 215 7.08 14.79 -1.98
C THR A 215 8.12 13.68 -2.11
N TYR A 216 8.04 12.85 -3.16
CA TYR A 216 9.07 11.84 -3.44
C TYR A 216 10.41 12.49 -3.74
N ASP A 217 10.42 13.58 -4.52
CA ASP A 217 11.67 14.25 -4.86
C ASP A 217 12.30 14.97 -3.66
N ARG A 218 11.52 15.64 -2.81
CA ARG A 218 12.02 16.23 -1.55
C ARG A 218 12.49 15.15 -0.58
N ASP A 219 11.68 14.11 -0.34
CA ASP A 219 12.06 13.01 0.56
C ASP A 219 13.33 12.29 0.06
N TRP A 220 13.46 12.12 -1.26
CA TRP A 220 14.66 11.56 -1.86
C TRP A 220 15.88 12.45 -1.61
N ARG A 221 15.77 13.74 -1.94
CA ARG A 221 16.86 14.73 -1.84
C ARG A 221 17.30 15.01 -0.41
N GLU A 222 16.36 15.11 0.53
CA GLU A 222 16.63 15.55 1.90
C GLU A 222 16.79 14.38 2.88
N ARG A 223 16.19 13.22 2.60
CA ARG A 223 16.15 12.10 3.53
C ARG A 223 16.83 10.86 2.99
N VAL A 224 16.34 10.29 1.89
CA VAL A 224 16.76 8.95 1.43
C VAL A 224 18.20 8.96 0.93
N LEU A 225 18.52 9.79 -0.07
CA LEU A 225 19.84 9.79 -0.69
C LEU A 225 20.95 10.23 0.29
N PRO A 226 20.80 11.33 1.07
CA PRO A 226 21.80 11.68 2.08
C PRO A 226 21.96 10.63 3.18
N SER A 227 20.87 9.94 3.57
CA SER A 227 20.99 8.84 4.53
C SER A 227 21.71 7.63 3.94
N LEU A 228 21.60 7.35 2.64
CA LEU A 228 22.39 6.31 1.97
C LEU A 228 23.87 6.67 1.90
N GLN A 229 24.20 7.94 1.64
CA GLN A 229 25.57 8.45 1.69
C GLN A 229 26.18 8.28 3.08
N ALA A 230 25.47 8.73 4.13
CA ALA A 230 25.89 8.54 5.52
C ALA A 230 26.01 7.05 5.89
N PHE A 231 25.06 6.21 5.45
CA PHE A 231 25.11 4.77 5.70
C PHE A 231 26.34 4.13 5.05
N ARG A 232 26.70 4.51 3.82
CA ARG A 232 27.91 4.02 3.16
C ARG A 232 29.17 4.45 3.90
N GLN A 233 29.22 5.69 4.39
CA GLN A 233 30.35 6.21 5.15
C GLN A 233 30.55 5.44 6.47
N GLU A 234 29.47 5.19 7.20
CA GLU A 234 29.52 4.53 8.51
C GLU A 234 29.77 3.02 8.41
N PHE A 235 29.15 2.34 7.45
CA PHE A 235 29.18 0.87 7.37
C PHE A 235 30.04 0.31 6.23
N GLY A 236 30.54 1.16 5.33
CA GLY A 236 31.33 0.76 4.17
C GLY A 236 30.55 -0.06 3.13
N HIS A 237 29.22 -0.11 3.21
CA HIS A 237 28.34 -0.76 2.24
C HIS A 237 26.96 -0.07 2.19
N CYS A 238 26.18 -0.32 1.13
CA CYS A 238 24.80 0.17 0.98
C CYS A 238 23.73 -0.92 1.13
N ASP A 239 24.05 -2.03 1.80
CA ASP A 239 23.05 -3.05 2.14
C ASP A 239 22.27 -2.71 3.43
N VAL A 240 21.27 -1.84 3.29
CA VAL A 240 20.45 -1.39 4.43
C VAL A 240 19.42 -2.46 4.83
N HIS A 241 19.52 -2.94 6.07
CA HIS A 241 18.56 -3.91 6.61
C HIS A 241 17.18 -3.27 6.80
N ARG A 242 16.09 -4.01 6.55
CA ARG A 242 14.70 -3.50 6.55
C ARG A 242 14.30 -2.77 7.85
N SER A 243 14.82 -3.22 8.99
CA SER A 243 14.51 -2.64 10.31
C SER A 243 15.32 -1.38 10.65
N PHE A 244 16.28 -1.00 9.83
CA PHE A 244 17.17 0.13 10.11
C PHE A 244 16.38 1.44 10.15
N LYS A 245 16.59 2.18 11.23
CA LYS A 245 16.09 3.54 11.46
C LYS A 245 17.27 4.49 11.48
N VAL A 246 17.13 5.63 10.84
CA VAL A 246 18.15 6.67 10.85
C VAL A 246 18.29 7.27 12.26
N PRO A 247 19.48 7.24 12.86
CA PRO A 247 19.75 7.89 14.15
C PRO A 247 19.57 9.41 14.10
N ASP A 248 19.17 10.00 15.22
CA ASP A 248 19.12 11.46 15.40
C ASP A 248 20.47 12.01 15.89
N CYS A 249 21.53 11.78 15.12
CA CYS A 249 22.87 12.30 15.42
C CYS A 249 23.73 12.41 14.15
N PRO A 250 24.78 13.25 14.14
CA PRO A 250 25.73 13.28 13.03
C PRO A 250 26.39 11.90 12.80
N PRO A 251 26.74 11.51 11.55
CA PRO A 251 26.63 12.30 10.31
C PRO A 251 25.26 12.22 9.64
N TRP A 252 24.24 11.66 10.30
CA TRP A 252 22.94 11.43 9.68
C TRP A 252 22.17 12.75 9.46
N PRO A 253 21.39 12.86 8.36
CA PRO A 253 20.60 14.05 8.09
C PRO A 253 19.52 14.26 9.16
N LYS A 254 19.44 15.45 9.75
CA LYS A 254 18.38 15.78 10.73
C LYS A 254 16.98 15.54 10.18
N ALA A 255 16.75 15.88 8.92
CA ALA A 255 15.46 15.66 8.23
C ALA A 255 15.08 14.18 8.11
N ALA A 256 16.05 13.28 8.23
CA ALA A 256 15.86 11.83 8.16
C ALA A 256 15.78 11.16 9.54
N ALA A 257 15.95 11.89 10.65
CA ALA A 257 15.93 11.33 11.99
C ALA A 257 14.66 10.49 12.25
N GLY A 258 14.84 9.24 12.69
CA GLY A 258 13.76 8.28 12.96
C GLY A 258 13.12 7.66 11.71
N VAL A 259 13.47 8.09 10.50
CA VAL A 259 12.97 7.50 9.25
C VAL A 259 13.41 6.04 9.16
N HIS A 260 12.45 5.18 8.79
CA HIS A 260 12.69 3.77 8.49
C HIS A 260 13.36 3.61 7.12
N LEU A 261 14.62 4.05 6.99
CA LEU A 261 15.38 3.98 5.73
C LEU A 261 15.42 2.56 5.16
N GLY A 262 15.49 1.52 6.00
CA GLY A 262 15.44 0.14 5.55
C GLY A 262 14.14 -0.25 4.83
N VAL A 263 13.00 0.33 5.23
CA VAL A 263 11.71 0.13 4.55
C VAL A 263 11.70 0.85 3.21
N SER A 264 12.22 2.09 3.16
CA SER A 264 12.35 2.85 1.91
C SER A 264 13.21 2.11 0.89
N VAL A 265 14.40 1.64 1.30
CA VAL A 265 15.32 0.84 0.47
C VAL A 265 14.65 -0.45 0.00
N ASN A 266 13.92 -1.15 0.86
CA ASN A 266 13.18 -2.34 0.46
C ASN A 266 12.10 -2.03 -0.60
N ASN A 267 11.39 -0.91 -0.47
CA ASN A 267 10.37 -0.51 -1.44
C ASN A 267 10.99 -0.03 -2.77
N ILE A 268 12.14 0.63 -2.74
CA ILE A 268 12.93 0.96 -3.95
C ILE A 268 13.26 -0.33 -4.72
N ARG A 269 13.79 -1.35 -4.02
CA ARG A 269 14.19 -2.64 -4.62
C ARG A 269 13.01 -3.47 -5.13
N SER A 270 11.90 -3.52 -4.39
CA SER A 270 10.80 -4.49 -4.64
C SER A 270 9.56 -3.91 -5.32
N LYS A 271 9.31 -2.61 -5.20
CA LYS A 271 8.09 -1.94 -5.68
C LYS A 271 8.37 -0.81 -6.68
N GLY A 272 9.63 -0.50 -6.96
CA GLY A 272 9.99 0.60 -7.86
C GLY A 272 9.64 1.97 -7.31
N TYR A 273 9.62 2.14 -5.97
CA TYR A 273 9.45 3.47 -5.38
C TYR A 273 10.64 4.35 -5.75
N TYR A 274 10.39 5.65 -5.94
CA TYR A 274 11.40 6.62 -6.40
C TYR A 274 11.98 6.32 -7.80
N ALA A 275 11.24 5.63 -8.69
CA ALA A 275 11.77 5.23 -10.00
C ALA A 275 12.38 6.39 -10.81
N GLU A 276 11.72 7.55 -10.81
CA GLU A 276 12.21 8.75 -11.49
C GLU A 276 13.51 9.28 -10.87
N GLN A 277 13.56 9.37 -9.54
CA GLN A 277 14.73 9.87 -8.81
C GLN A 277 15.90 8.90 -8.90
N VAL A 278 15.63 7.59 -8.84
CA VAL A 278 16.60 6.52 -9.07
C VAL A 278 17.20 6.62 -10.48
N ALA A 279 16.37 6.85 -11.50
CA ALA A 279 16.84 7.01 -12.87
C ALA A 279 17.68 8.28 -13.03
N ARG A 280 17.26 9.40 -12.42
CA ARG A 280 17.99 10.67 -12.45
C ARG A 280 19.35 10.58 -11.74
N ASP A 281 19.37 9.95 -10.57
CA ASP A 281 20.54 9.91 -9.67
C ASP A 281 21.31 8.57 -9.75
N ASP A 282 21.16 7.83 -10.85
CA ASP A 282 21.78 6.52 -11.09
C ASP A 282 23.31 6.54 -10.93
N ALA A 283 23.96 7.61 -11.38
CA ALA A 283 25.41 7.79 -11.24
C ALA A 283 25.85 7.84 -9.76
N GLU A 284 25.07 8.52 -8.91
CA GLU A 284 25.34 8.61 -7.48
C GLU A 284 25.08 7.28 -6.78
N LEU A 285 24.00 6.57 -7.16
CA LEU A 285 23.71 5.23 -6.63
C LEU A 285 24.78 4.20 -7.03
N LYS A 286 25.35 4.31 -8.24
CA LYS A 286 26.50 3.51 -8.68
C LYS A 286 27.75 3.81 -7.85
N LYS A 287 28.05 5.09 -7.60
CA LYS A 287 29.17 5.51 -6.74
C LYS A 287 29.03 5.01 -5.31
N LEU A 288 27.81 4.99 -4.78
CA LEU A 288 27.49 4.44 -3.46
C LEU A 288 27.54 2.90 -3.40
N GLU A 289 27.71 2.23 -4.54
CA GLU A 289 27.57 0.79 -4.69
C GLU A 289 26.23 0.30 -4.11
N PHE A 290 25.14 0.99 -4.46
CA PHE A 290 23.82 0.66 -3.96
C PHE A 290 23.45 -0.79 -4.28
N VAL A 291 23.10 -1.55 -3.25
CA VAL A 291 22.80 -2.97 -3.40
C VAL A 291 21.36 -3.11 -3.88
N TRP A 292 21.16 -3.37 -5.17
CA TRP A 292 19.84 -3.63 -5.75
C TRP A 292 19.29 -5.00 -5.35
N ASP A 293 20.16 -6.02 -5.40
CA ASP A 293 19.79 -7.39 -5.13
C ASP A 293 20.30 -7.82 -3.74
N HIS A 294 19.53 -7.44 -2.71
CA HIS A 294 19.82 -7.81 -1.31
C HIS A 294 20.01 -9.32 -1.15
N SER A 295 19.15 -10.11 -1.80
CA SER A 295 19.20 -11.57 -1.76
C SER A 295 20.51 -12.12 -2.32
N PHE A 296 21.01 -11.56 -3.42
CA PHE A 296 22.32 -11.91 -3.97
C PHE A 296 23.47 -11.55 -3.05
N THR A 297 23.50 -10.31 -2.57
CA THR A 297 24.58 -9.82 -1.72
C THR A 297 24.62 -10.57 -0.40
N GLU A 298 23.47 -10.76 0.24
CA GLU A 298 23.36 -11.54 1.48
C GLU A 298 23.79 -12.99 1.26
N TRP A 299 23.35 -13.63 0.18
CA TRP A 299 23.78 -15.00 -0.15
C TRP A 299 25.29 -15.09 -0.36
N LYS A 300 25.85 -14.24 -1.21
CA LYS A 300 27.27 -14.28 -1.61
C LYS A 300 28.21 -13.86 -0.48
N GLN A 301 27.85 -12.87 0.32
CA GLN A 301 28.76 -12.27 1.29
C GLN A 301 28.54 -12.75 2.72
N ARG A 302 27.36 -13.29 3.04
CA ARG A 302 27.04 -13.77 4.40
C ARG A 302 26.76 -15.25 4.40
N ILE A 303 25.74 -15.71 3.67
CA ILE A 303 25.22 -17.08 3.81
C ILE A 303 26.25 -18.09 3.33
N PHE A 304 26.71 -17.98 2.08
CA PHE A 304 27.58 -18.97 1.46
C PHE A 304 28.95 -19.09 2.15
N PRO A 305 29.68 -18.00 2.44
CA PRO A 305 30.95 -18.08 3.18
C PRO A 305 30.78 -18.66 4.59
N THR A 306 29.61 -18.45 5.21
CA THR A 306 29.32 -19.06 6.52
C THR A 306 29.10 -20.56 6.39
N LEU A 307 28.46 -21.04 5.33
CA LEU A 307 28.32 -22.48 5.07
C LEU A 307 29.69 -23.13 4.83
N GLU A 308 30.58 -22.47 4.09
CA GLU A 308 31.96 -22.93 3.90
C GLU A 308 32.71 -23.02 5.23
N ALA A 309 32.66 -21.96 6.04
CA ALA A 309 33.28 -21.94 7.38
C ALA A 309 32.69 -23.02 8.29
N TYR A 310 31.36 -23.22 8.27
CA TYR A 310 30.69 -24.25 9.06
C TYR A 310 31.14 -25.65 8.65
N LYS A 311 31.21 -25.92 7.33
CA LYS A 311 31.71 -27.19 6.82
C LYS A 311 33.16 -27.43 7.24
N HIS A 312 34.02 -26.42 7.11
CA HIS A 312 35.42 -26.54 7.51
C HIS A 312 35.56 -26.86 9.01
N GLU A 313 34.73 -26.24 9.86
CA GLU A 313 34.77 -26.40 11.32
C GLU A 313 34.14 -27.72 11.81
N LYS A 314 33.04 -28.18 11.17
CA LYS A 314 32.24 -29.32 11.65
C LYS A 314 32.28 -30.55 10.76
N GLY A 315 32.92 -30.46 9.59
CA GLY A 315 33.00 -31.54 8.60
C GLY A 315 31.70 -31.79 7.80
N HIS A 316 30.59 -31.12 8.14
CA HIS A 316 29.29 -31.29 7.49
C HIS A 316 28.48 -29.99 7.47
N CYS A 317 27.46 -29.91 6.62
CA CYS A 317 26.53 -28.76 6.56
C CYS A 317 25.21 -28.95 7.32
N HIS A 318 25.12 -29.93 8.24
CA HIS A 318 23.96 -30.09 9.11
C HIS A 318 24.01 -29.10 10.28
N VAL A 319 23.30 -27.97 10.13
CA VAL A 319 23.30 -26.86 11.10
C VAL A 319 22.10 -26.98 12.05
N PRO A 320 22.30 -27.03 13.38
CA PRO A 320 21.23 -26.99 14.37
C PRO A 320 20.35 -25.74 14.22
N ILE A 321 19.04 -25.86 14.47
CA ILE A 321 18.07 -24.77 14.24
C ILE A 321 18.36 -23.52 15.08
N ASP A 322 18.94 -23.69 16.26
CA ASP A 322 19.31 -22.66 17.22
C ASP A 322 20.72 -22.09 17.00
N PHE A 323 21.48 -22.63 16.04
CA PHE A 323 22.83 -22.18 15.77
C PHE A 323 22.87 -20.72 15.30
N VAL A 324 23.65 -19.92 16.03
CA VAL A 324 23.96 -18.53 15.73
C VAL A 324 25.46 -18.40 15.50
N VAL A 325 25.84 -17.75 14.41
CA VAL A 325 27.24 -17.57 14.02
C VAL A 325 28.00 -16.78 15.09
N PRO A 326 29.04 -17.36 15.71
CA PRO A 326 29.87 -16.67 16.71
C PRO A 326 30.65 -15.49 16.13
N SER A 327 30.97 -14.51 16.99
CA SER A 327 31.81 -13.35 16.64
C SER A 327 33.32 -13.62 16.72
N THR A 328 33.73 -14.86 16.47
CA THR A 328 35.13 -15.30 16.59
C THR A 328 35.62 -15.88 15.27
N LYS A 329 36.94 -15.94 15.06
CA LYS A 329 37.49 -16.74 13.95
C LYS A 329 37.07 -18.22 14.12
N PRO A 330 36.83 -18.99 13.03
CA PRO A 330 37.03 -18.65 11.61
C PRO A 330 35.81 -17.99 10.92
N TRP A 331 34.79 -17.56 11.66
CA TRP A 331 33.53 -17.09 11.08
C TRP A 331 33.66 -15.73 10.38
N PRO A 332 33.06 -15.53 9.19
CA PRO A 332 33.09 -14.25 8.50
C PRO A 332 32.48 -13.12 9.33
N ASP A 333 33.12 -11.95 9.36
CA ASP A 333 32.68 -10.80 10.18
C ASP A 333 31.23 -10.39 9.86
N ARG A 334 30.85 -10.40 8.58
CA ARG A 334 29.49 -10.06 8.14
C ARG A 334 28.43 -11.09 8.56
N ALA A 335 28.85 -12.27 8.98
CA ALA A 335 27.96 -13.34 9.41
C ALA A 335 27.75 -13.37 10.91
N HIS A 336 28.51 -12.62 11.72
CA HIS A 336 28.38 -12.63 13.18
C HIS A 336 26.93 -12.33 13.63
N GLY A 337 26.41 -13.16 14.53
CA GLY A 337 25.03 -13.05 15.01
C GLY A 337 23.95 -13.53 14.02
N LEU A 338 24.33 -14.02 12.82
CA LEU A 338 23.39 -14.63 11.89
C LEU A 338 22.81 -15.90 12.50
N LYS A 339 21.49 -15.98 12.61
CA LYS A 339 20.75 -17.18 13.02
C LYS A 339 20.71 -18.19 11.88
N LEU A 340 21.87 -18.74 11.54
CA LEU A 340 22.07 -19.62 10.38
C LEU A 340 21.16 -20.85 10.43
N GLY A 341 20.92 -21.43 11.62
CA GLY A 341 20.00 -22.55 11.80
C GLY A 341 18.57 -22.24 11.35
N VAL A 342 18.01 -21.13 11.84
CA VAL A 342 16.67 -20.64 11.46
C VAL A 342 16.61 -20.31 9.96
N LEU A 343 17.65 -19.66 9.44
CA LEU A 343 17.75 -19.29 8.03
C LEU A 343 17.71 -20.53 7.13
N LEU A 344 18.52 -21.55 7.43
CA LEU A 344 18.54 -22.80 6.66
C LEU A 344 17.23 -23.57 6.82
N GLY A 345 16.62 -23.59 8.00
CA GLY A 345 15.28 -24.12 8.20
C GLY A 345 14.25 -23.47 7.26
N ASN A 346 14.30 -22.14 7.10
CA ASN A 346 13.44 -21.42 6.15
C ASN A 346 13.77 -21.73 4.69
N ILE A 347 15.05 -21.91 4.34
CA ILE A 347 15.47 -22.37 3.01
C ILE A 347 14.89 -23.76 2.72
N HIS A 348 15.01 -24.71 3.65
CA HIS A 348 14.48 -26.08 3.49
C HIS A 348 12.95 -26.15 3.47
N ARG A 349 12.26 -25.23 4.16
CA ARG A 349 10.79 -25.23 4.26
C ARG A 349 10.12 -24.46 3.13
N PHE A 350 10.66 -23.29 2.79
CA PHE A 350 10.01 -22.33 1.90
C PHE A 350 10.80 -22.06 0.61
N ALA A 351 11.97 -22.69 0.44
CA ALA A 351 12.88 -22.43 -0.68
C ALA A 351 13.20 -20.93 -0.83
N TYR A 352 13.46 -20.27 0.31
CA TYR A 352 14.05 -18.92 0.31
C TYR A 352 15.38 -18.94 -0.45
N TYR A 353 15.71 -17.83 -1.13
CA TYR A 353 16.88 -17.74 -2.02
C TYR A 353 16.88 -18.77 -3.17
N PHE A 354 15.72 -19.30 -3.57
CA PHE A 354 15.60 -20.27 -4.67
C PHE A 354 16.48 -19.94 -5.88
N ASP A 355 16.43 -18.69 -6.35
CA ASP A 355 17.20 -18.22 -7.49
C ASP A 355 18.71 -18.30 -7.31
N ARG A 356 19.21 -18.18 -6.07
CA ARG A 356 20.64 -18.35 -5.76
C ARG A 356 21.01 -19.81 -5.70
N ILE A 357 20.19 -20.60 -5.01
CA ILE A 357 20.42 -22.02 -4.83
C ILE A 357 20.42 -22.72 -6.18
N ALA A 358 19.38 -22.48 -6.99
CA ALA A 358 19.20 -23.14 -8.27
C ALA A 358 20.30 -22.80 -9.30
N ARG A 359 21.01 -21.68 -9.14
CA ARG A 359 22.15 -21.29 -10.01
C ARG A 359 23.50 -21.80 -9.51
N ASN A 360 23.60 -22.14 -8.23
CA ASN A 360 24.85 -22.50 -7.56
C ASN A 360 24.78 -23.91 -6.95
N MET A 361 24.02 -24.84 -7.56
CA MET A 361 23.87 -26.20 -7.03
C MET A 361 25.22 -26.93 -6.96
N ASP A 362 26.13 -26.67 -7.90
CA ASP A 362 27.49 -27.23 -7.85
C ASP A 362 28.31 -26.73 -6.66
N GLN A 363 28.24 -25.44 -6.37
CA GLN A 363 28.91 -24.86 -5.19
C GLN A 363 28.29 -25.38 -3.89
N LEU A 364 26.97 -25.61 -3.87
CA LEU A 364 26.29 -26.19 -2.72
C LEU A 364 26.64 -27.68 -2.54
N ALA A 365 26.72 -28.43 -3.63
CA ALA A 365 27.16 -29.82 -3.62
C ALA A 365 28.62 -29.94 -3.15
N SER A 366 29.51 -29.03 -3.56
CA SER A 366 30.91 -29.04 -3.12
C SER A 366 31.04 -28.81 -1.61
N VAL A 367 30.12 -28.08 -0.99
CA VAL A 367 30.08 -27.94 0.47
C VAL A 367 29.26 -29.04 1.18
N GLY A 368 28.65 -29.97 0.44
CA GLY A 368 27.81 -31.03 1.01
C GLY A 368 26.46 -30.51 1.53
N PHE A 369 25.94 -29.42 0.95
CA PHE A 369 24.63 -28.87 1.26
C PHE A 369 23.60 -29.38 0.25
N ASP A 370 22.94 -30.50 0.60
CA ASP A 370 21.90 -31.11 -0.24
C ASP A 370 20.53 -30.49 0.03
N LEU A 371 20.00 -29.74 -0.95
CA LEU A 371 18.68 -29.13 -0.88
C LEU A 371 17.68 -29.79 -1.84
N GLN A 372 16.53 -30.17 -1.29
CA GLN A 372 15.34 -30.50 -2.06
C GLN A 372 14.38 -29.30 -2.07
N ILE A 373 13.78 -29.02 -3.22
CA ILE A 373 12.90 -27.87 -3.43
C ILE A 373 11.50 -28.20 -2.94
N ALA A 374 10.94 -27.36 -2.06
CA ALA A 374 9.57 -27.52 -1.56
C ALA A 374 8.55 -27.55 -2.71
N GLN A 375 7.55 -28.44 -2.63
CA GLN A 375 6.58 -28.69 -3.72
C GLN A 375 5.91 -27.41 -4.23
N VAL A 376 5.44 -26.54 -3.32
CA VAL A 376 4.82 -25.26 -3.69
C VAL A 376 5.75 -24.39 -4.54
N LYS A 377 7.06 -24.36 -4.22
CA LYS A 377 8.03 -23.60 -5.00
C LYS A 377 8.38 -24.32 -6.32
N TRP A 378 8.41 -25.64 -6.31
CA TRP A 378 8.60 -26.46 -7.48
C TRP A 378 7.52 -26.17 -8.53
N ASP A 379 6.25 -26.23 -8.13
CA ASP A 379 5.11 -25.97 -9.03
C ASP A 379 5.13 -24.53 -9.58
N GLN A 380 5.57 -23.56 -8.77
CA GLN A 380 5.61 -22.16 -9.17
C GLN A 380 6.79 -21.81 -10.10
N ARG A 381 7.97 -22.41 -9.88
CA ARG A 381 9.21 -22.00 -10.55
C ARG A 381 9.83 -23.08 -11.44
N VAL A 382 9.80 -24.33 -11.02
CA VAL A 382 10.45 -25.44 -11.74
C VAL A 382 9.53 -26.05 -12.78
N GLU A 383 8.26 -26.26 -12.45
CA GLU A 383 7.29 -26.84 -13.36
C GLU A 383 7.15 -26.06 -14.69
N PRO A 384 7.05 -24.72 -14.70
CA PRO A 384 7.01 -23.97 -15.96
C PRO A 384 8.27 -24.16 -16.82
N MET A 385 9.45 -24.27 -16.20
CA MET A 385 10.70 -24.53 -16.92
C MET A 385 10.73 -25.94 -17.52
N LEU A 386 10.17 -26.93 -16.83
CA LEU A 386 10.07 -28.31 -17.35
C LEU A 386 9.07 -28.41 -18.50
N VAL A 387 8.00 -27.61 -18.48
CA VAL A 387 7.07 -27.48 -19.61
C VAL A 387 7.80 -26.91 -20.83
N THR A 388 8.52 -25.81 -20.67
CA THR A 388 9.35 -25.23 -21.76
C THR A 388 10.39 -26.21 -22.27
N PHE A 389 11.06 -26.96 -21.39
CA PHE A 389 12.01 -28.00 -21.80
C PHE A 389 11.31 -29.10 -22.63
N LYS A 390 10.13 -29.55 -22.22
CA LYS A 390 9.34 -30.56 -22.94
C LYS A 390 8.90 -30.07 -24.31
N GLU A 391 8.51 -28.80 -24.43
CA GLU A 391 8.14 -28.19 -25.71
C GLU A 391 9.33 -28.18 -26.69
N LEU A 392 10.54 -27.90 -26.19
CA LEU A 392 11.76 -27.84 -27.01
C LEU A 392 12.34 -29.22 -27.35
N HIS A 393 12.27 -30.19 -26.43
CA HIS A 393 12.96 -31.48 -26.56
C HIS A 393 12.02 -32.70 -26.65
N GLY A 394 10.70 -32.50 -26.60
CA GLY A 394 9.68 -33.57 -26.66
C GLY A 394 9.53 -34.41 -25.38
N HIS A 395 10.43 -34.29 -24.41
CA HIS A 395 10.42 -35.08 -23.16
C HIS A 395 10.83 -34.25 -21.94
N ARG A 396 10.59 -34.80 -20.74
CA ARG A 396 10.94 -34.14 -19.46
C ARG A 396 12.24 -34.65 -18.81
N ASN A 397 12.98 -35.50 -19.50
CA ASN A 397 14.26 -36.03 -19.03
C ASN A 397 15.36 -34.98 -19.23
N VAL A 398 15.47 -34.06 -18.26
CA VAL A 398 16.46 -32.99 -18.28
C VAL A 398 17.85 -33.57 -17.98
N PRO A 399 18.86 -33.38 -18.86
CA PRO A 399 20.23 -33.80 -18.59
C PRO A 399 20.77 -33.17 -17.30
N ARG A 400 21.58 -33.92 -16.53
CA ARG A 400 22.09 -33.45 -15.22
C ARG A 400 22.84 -32.12 -15.32
N GLU A 401 23.60 -31.91 -16.39
CA GLU A 401 24.39 -30.70 -16.63
C GLU A 401 23.63 -29.60 -17.36
N PHE A 402 22.33 -29.78 -17.62
CA PHE A 402 21.53 -28.77 -18.30
C PHE A 402 21.35 -27.51 -17.44
N VAL A 403 21.75 -26.38 -18.01
CA VAL A 403 21.58 -25.04 -17.47
C VAL A 403 20.66 -24.27 -18.43
N VAL A 404 19.67 -23.58 -17.87
CA VAL A 404 18.72 -22.78 -18.66
C VAL A 404 19.48 -21.71 -19.46
N PRO A 405 19.42 -21.72 -20.80
CA PRO A 405 20.17 -20.80 -21.63
C PRO A 405 19.55 -19.39 -21.59
N SER A 406 20.37 -18.38 -21.92
CA SER A 406 19.99 -16.96 -21.89
C SER A 406 19.28 -16.49 -23.15
N GLU A 407 18.33 -17.28 -23.65
CA GLU A 407 17.66 -17.06 -24.94
C GLU A 407 16.17 -17.42 -24.88
N ALA A 408 15.39 -16.93 -25.85
CA ALA A 408 13.99 -17.31 -25.99
C ALA A 408 13.89 -18.83 -26.31
N PRO A 409 12.87 -19.56 -25.80
CA PRO A 409 11.67 -19.09 -25.10
C PRO A 409 11.82 -18.91 -23.58
N TRP A 410 13.03 -19.04 -23.03
CA TRP A 410 13.24 -18.98 -21.57
C TRP A 410 13.08 -17.56 -21.01
N LYS A 411 12.40 -17.45 -19.87
CA LYS A 411 12.23 -16.16 -19.17
C LYS A 411 13.58 -15.69 -18.62
N LYS A 412 13.84 -14.38 -18.71
CA LYS A 412 15.07 -13.75 -18.19
C LYS A 412 15.39 -14.09 -16.74
N ASN A 413 14.36 -14.22 -15.91
CA ASN A 413 14.52 -14.57 -14.49
C ASN A 413 14.92 -16.03 -14.24
N ASP A 414 14.83 -16.90 -15.24
CA ASP A 414 15.14 -18.33 -15.14
C ASP A 414 16.50 -18.67 -15.77
N TRP A 415 17.11 -17.74 -16.50
CA TRP A 415 18.44 -17.91 -17.09
C TRP A 415 19.52 -18.28 -16.07
N GLY A 416 20.37 -19.23 -16.44
CA GLY A 416 21.48 -19.73 -15.63
C GLY A 416 21.07 -20.72 -14.52
N ILE A 417 19.78 -21.07 -14.41
CA ILE A 417 19.34 -22.10 -13.44
C ILE A 417 19.86 -23.47 -13.88
N GLN A 418 20.51 -24.19 -12.97
CA GLN A 418 21.01 -25.55 -13.15
C GLN A 418 19.85 -26.56 -13.01
N LEU A 419 18.88 -26.49 -13.94
CA LEU A 419 17.60 -27.20 -13.90
C LEU A 419 17.78 -28.72 -13.77
N GLY A 420 18.79 -29.30 -14.42
CA GLY A 420 19.09 -30.74 -14.35
C GLY A 420 19.48 -31.27 -12.96
N LYS A 421 19.83 -30.37 -12.03
CA LYS A 421 20.31 -30.72 -10.68
C LYS A 421 19.22 -30.53 -9.61
N LEU A 422 18.07 -29.94 -9.96
CA LEU A 422 16.98 -29.67 -9.02
C LEU A 422 16.19 -30.95 -8.72
N LYS A 423 15.84 -31.13 -7.44
CA LYS A 423 15.05 -32.28 -6.98
C LYS A 423 13.85 -31.79 -6.17
N PRO A 424 12.62 -32.32 -6.43
CA PRO A 424 11.47 -31.99 -5.61
C PRO A 424 11.61 -32.66 -4.25
N LYS A 425 11.13 -31.98 -3.20
CA LYS A 425 11.01 -32.54 -1.86
C LYS A 425 9.90 -33.58 -1.87
N LYS A 426 10.26 -34.87 -1.75
CA LYS A 426 9.27 -35.94 -1.70
C LYS A 426 8.37 -35.76 -0.49
N THR A 427 7.14 -35.30 -0.70
CA THR A 427 6.07 -35.44 0.28
C THR A 427 5.58 -36.88 0.18
N TRP A 428 5.82 -37.68 1.22
CA TRP A 428 5.18 -38.98 1.34
C TRP A 428 3.67 -38.77 1.32
N VAL A 429 3.04 -39.11 0.21
CA VAL A 429 1.59 -39.32 0.16
C VAL A 429 1.41 -40.72 0.72
N TRP A 430 0.86 -40.82 1.93
CA TRP A 430 0.45 -42.12 2.47
C TRP A 430 -0.66 -42.68 1.55
N PRO A 431 -0.58 -43.96 1.15
CA PRO A 431 -1.54 -44.59 0.25
C PRO A 431 -2.96 -44.64 0.85
#